data_AF-A0A3S1TLF9-F1
#
_entry.id   AF-A0A3S1TLF9-F1
#
_cell.length_a   1.000
_cell.length_b   1.000
_cell.length_c   1.000
_cell.angle_alpha   90.00
_cell.angle_beta   90.00
_cell.angle_gamma   90.00
#
_symmetry.space_group_name_H-M   'P 1'
#
loop_
_entity.id
_entity.type
_entity.pdbx_description
1 polymer ?
#
loop_
_entity_poly.entity_id
_entity_poly.type
_entity_poly.pdbx_seq_one_letter_code
_entity_poly.pdbx_strand_id
1 'polypeptide(L)'
;MIKAFVVDNDRLRLVDDLLANSETIVWADLFNPTKEEEATIESWLGVAIPTREEMEEIEISSRLYVEDGAYFMTATLPAQTEVDDPLMSPVTFVLAGTRLITVRYH
;
A
#
# COMPACT_ATOMS: atom_id res chain seq x y z
N MET A 1 4.49 -8.32 5.65
CA MET A 1 5.50 -8.65 4.61
C MET A 1 5.46 -7.59 3.54
N ILE A 2 6.58 -6.90 3.32
CA ILE A 2 6.73 -5.91 2.25
C ILE A 2 7.36 -6.55 1.00
N LYS A 3 6.78 -6.27 -0.17
CA LYS A 3 7.43 -6.46 -1.48
C LYS A 3 7.67 -5.11 -2.12
N ALA A 4 8.90 -4.85 -2.58
CA ALA A 4 9.26 -3.59 -3.22
C ALA A 4 9.68 -3.80 -4.67
N PHE A 5 9.29 -2.88 -5.54
CA PHE A 5 9.52 -2.96 -6.97
C PHE A 5 10.16 -1.69 -7.50
N VAL A 6 11.20 -1.87 -8.32
CA VAL A 6 11.83 -0.83 -9.14
C VAL A 6 11.46 -1.02 -10.60
N VAL A 7 11.60 0.01 -11.41
CA VAL A 7 11.51 -0.11 -12.87
C VAL A 7 12.88 -0.43 -13.44
N ASP A 8 12.97 -1.50 -14.21
CA ASP A 8 14.15 -1.90 -14.97
C ASP A 8 13.70 -2.35 -16.36
N ASN A 9 14.17 -1.66 -17.42
CA ASN A 9 13.78 -1.92 -18.82
C ASN A 9 12.25 -2.00 -19.03
N ASP A 10 11.51 -0.98 -18.55
CA ASP A 10 10.04 -0.87 -18.59
C ASP A 10 9.29 -2.03 -17.90
N ARG A 11 9.95 -2.76 -17.00
CA ARG A 11 9.37 -3.85 -16.21
C ARG A 11 9.54 -3.60 -14.72
N LEU A 12 8.57 -4.07 -13.95
CA LEU A 12 8.68 -4.13 -12.50
C LEU A 12 9.59 -5.29 -12.10
N ARG A 13 10.64 -4.98 -11.33
CA ARG A 13 11.57 -5.96 -10.77
C ARG A 13 11.52 -5.90 -9.25
N LEU A 14 11.35 -7.05 -8.61
CA LEU A 14 11.40 -7.18 -7.16
C LEU A 14 12.81 -6.85 -6.64
N VAL A 15 12.88 -6.16 -5.50
CA VAL A 15 14.10 -5.88 -4.74
C VAL A 15 13.95 -6.35 -3.30
N ASP A 16 15.04 -6.85 -2.71
CA ASP A 16 15.03 -7.45 -1.36
C ASP A 16 15.27 -6.41 -0.25
N ASP A 17 16.00 -5.32 -0.54
CA ASP A 17 16.32 -4.28 0.43
C ASP A 17 15.62 -2.96 0.05
N LEU A 18 14.62 -2.58 0.85
CA LEU A 18 13.83 -1.37 0.62
C LEU A 18 14.67 -0.10 0.81
N LEU A 19 15.52 -0.05 1.83
CA LEU A 19 16.29 1.15 2.16
C LEU A 19 17.45 1.37 1.18
N ALA A 20 18.10 0.31 0.74
CA ALA A 20 19.15 0.39 -0.27
C ALA A 20 18.62 0.83 -1.65
N ASN A 21 17.32 0.66 -1.91
CA ASN A 21 16.67 1.01 -3.18
C ASN A 21 15.62 2.13 -3.03
N SER A 22 15.62 2.84 -1.90
CA SER A 22 14.59 3.83 -1.52
C SER A 22 14.35 4.91 -2.58
N GLU A 23 15.38 5.32 -3.31
CA GLU A 23 15.32 6.33 -4.37
C GLU A 23 14.75 5.80 -5.70
N THR A 24 14.75 4.49 -5.93
CA THR A 24 14.37 3.88 -7.21
C THR A 24 13.10 3.04 -7.13
N ILE A 25 12.63 2.72 -5.92
CA ILE A 25 11.36 2.02 -5.73
C ILE A 25 10.21 2.89 -6.23
N VAL A 26 9.38 2.30 -7.09
CA VAL A 26 8.16 2.92 -7.62
C VAL A 26 6.91 2.33 -6.99
N TRP A 27 6.98 1.10 -6.44
CA TRP A 27 5.86 0.44 -5.80
C TRP A 27 6.30 -0.40 -4.61
N ALA A 28 5.62 -0.24 -3.46
CA ALA A 28 5.72 -1.12 -2.30
C ALA A 28 4.35 -1.75 -1.99
N ASP A 29 4.28 -3.08 -1.91
CA ASP A 29 3.09 -3.83 -1.51
C ASP A 29 3.26 -4.38 -0.08
N LEU A 30 2.41 -3.89 0.82
CA LEU A 30 2.34 -4.26 2.23
C LEU A 30 1.20 -5.28 2.39
N PHE A 31 1.59 -6.55 2.54
CA PHE A 31 0.65 -7.62 2.86
C PHE A 31 0.72 -7.96 4.35
N ASN A 32 -0.39 -7.71 5.05
CA ASN A 32 -0.52 -7.89 6.49
C ASN A 32 0.73 -7.37 7.24
N PRO A 33 1.07 -6.08 7.06
CA PRO A 33 2.31 -5.54 7.59
C PRO A 33 2.33 -5.58 9.12
N THR A 34 3.52 -5.75 9.70
CA THR A 34 3.69 -5.52 11.14
C THR A 34 3.82 -4.02 11.43
N LYS A 35 3.68 -3.63 12.69
CA LYS A 35 3.86 -2.22 13.10
C LYS A 35 5.26 -1.69 12.78
N GLU A 36 6.27 -2.55 12.85
CA GLU A 36 7.64 -2.19 12.48
C GLU A 36 7.79 -1.98 10.97
N GLU A 37 7.11 -2.80 10.16
CA GLU A 37 7.06 -2.63 8.70
C GLU A 37 6.32 -1.34 8.32
N GLU A 38 5.18 -1.05 8.95
CA GLU A 38 4.43 0.21 8.80
C GLU A 38 5.32 1.41 9.14
N ALA A 39 5.92 1.44 10.34
CA ALA A 39 6.78 2.54 10.77
C ALA A 39 8.00 2.74 9.84
N THR A 40 8.55 1.67 9.27
CA THR A 40 9.65 1.75 8.29
C THR A 40 9.19 2.45 7.01
N ILE A 41 7.98 2.12 6.52
CA ILE A 41 7.39 2.72 5.32
C ILE A 41 7.00 4.18 5.58
N GLU A 42 6.39 4.48 6.71
CA GLU A 42 6.01 5.84 7.12
C GLU A 42 7.25 6.73 7.23
N SER A 43 8.32 6.25 7.88
CA SER A 43 9.57 7.01 7.99
C SER A 43 10.24 7.24 6.64
N TRP A 44 10.08 6.32 5.69
CA TRP A 44 10.65 6.46 4.35
C TRP A 44 9.85 7.45 3.49
N LEU A 45 8.52 7.43 3.59
CA LEU A 45 7.65 8.25 2.75
C LEU A 45 7.34 9.62 3.35
N GLY A 46 7.46 9.75 4.67
CA GLY A 46 7.07 10.94 5.42
C GLY A 46 5.55 11.12 5.53
N VAL A 47 4.77 10.05 5.35
CA VAL A 47 3.30 10.05 5.47
C VAL A 47 2.84 8.85 6.29
N ALA A 48 1.74 9.01 7.03
CA ALA A 48 1.15 7.91 7.79
C ALA A 48 0.49 6.88 6.86
N ILE A 49 0.56 5.61 7.24
CA ILE A 49 -0.18 4.54 6.58
C ILE A 49 -1.48 4.32 7.35
N PRO A 50 -2.65 4.26 6.67
CA PRO A 50 -3.90 4.06 7.39
C PRO A 50 -3.91 2.72 8.11
N THR A 51 -4.40 2.75 9.33
CA THR A 51 -4.66 1.58 10.14
C THR A 51 -5.75 0.73 9.50
N ARG A 52 -5.77 -0.56 9.85
CA ARG A 52 -6.83 -1.47 9.41
C ARG A 52 -8.24 -0.97 9.75
N GLU A 53 -8.43 -0.31 10.89
CA GLU A 53 -9.73 0.22 11.32
C GLU A 53 -10.18 1.37 10.40
N GLU A 54 -9.29 2.31 10.08
CA GLU A 54 -9.57 3.40 9.13
C GLU A 54 -9.90 2.86 7.73
N MET A 55 -9.25 1.78 7.30
CA MET A 55 -9.54 1.12 6.02
C MET A 55 -10.96 0.51 5.95
N GLU A 56 -11.55 0.17 7.10
CA GLU A 56 -12.89 -0.43 7.19
C GLU A 56 -14.01 0.62 7.13
N GLU A 57 -13.69 1.90 7.32
CA GLU A 57 -14.65 3.01 7.18
C GLU A 57 -15.27 3.04 5.77
N ILE A 58 -16.53 3.47 5.67
CA ILE A 58 -17.29 3.46 4.40
C ILE A 58 -17.48 4.86 3.81
N GLU A 59 -17.19 5.87 4.61
CA GLU A 59 -17.28 7.28 4.28
C GLU A 59 -16.29 7.65 3.18
N ILE A 60 -16.75 8.41 2.18
CA ILE A 60 -15.89 8.83 1.06
C ILE A 60 -14.70 9.66 1.55
N SER A 61 -14.88 10.47 2.60
CA SER A 61 -13.79 11.24 3.21
C SER A 61 -12.67 10.39 3.79
N SER A 62 -12.98 9.16 4.20
CA SER A 62 -12.02 8.20 4.75
C SER A 62 -11.45 7.28 3.67
N ARG A 63 -12.08 7.24 2.49
CA ARG A 63 -11.66 6.41 1.35
C ARG A 63 -10.96 7.17 0.24
N LEU A 64 -11.16 8.48 0.11
CA LEU A 64 -10.53 9.29 -0.92
C LEU A 64 -10.17 10.65 -0.33
N TYR A 65 -8.90 10.80 0.04
CA TYR A 65 -8.41 12.00 0.71
C TYR A 65 -6.95 12.30 0.35
N VAL A 66 -6.50 13.48 0.77
CA VAL A 66 -5.13 13.95 0.60
C VAL A 66 -4.61 14.36 1.96
N GLU A 67 -3.46 13.84 2.34
CA GLU A 67 -2.78 14.13 3.60
C GLU A 67 -1.27 14.17 3.35
N ASP A 68 -0.58 15.16 3.94
CA ASP A 68 0.88 15.34 3.79
C ASP A 68 1.40 15.31 2.34
N GLY A 69 0.56 15.71 1.38
CA GLY A 69 0.87 15.72 -0.05
C GLY A 69 0.80 14.35 -0.73
N ALA A 70 0.38 13.30 -0.02
CA ALA A 70 0.04 12.00 -0.58
C ALA A 70 -1.47 11.88 -0.83
N TYR A 71 -1.81 11.13 -1.88
CA TYR A 71 -3.20 10.82 -2.24
C TYR A 71 -3.54 9.41 -1.76
N PHE A 72 -4.67 9.28 -1.09
CA PHE A 72 -5.16 8.02 -0.53
C PHE A 72 -6.42 7.60 -1.24
N MET A 73 -6.50 6.32 -1.62
CA MET A 73 -7.70 5.71 -2.18
C MET A 73 -7.90 4.32 -1.58
N THR A 74 -9.03 4.08 -0.92
CA THR A 74 -9.40 2.76 -0.38
C THR A 74 -10.52 2.15 -1.22
N ALA A 75 -10.22 1.03 -1.87
CA ALA A 75 -11.16 0.28 -2.68
C ALA A 75 -11.43 -1.10 -2.08
N THR A 76 -12.67 -1.56 -2.13
CA THR A 76 -13.02 -2.93 -1.73
C THR A 76 -12.79 -3.86 -2.91
N LEU A 77 -11.87 -4.82 -2.76
CA LEU A 77 -11.47 -5.76 -3.81
C LEU A 77 -11.79 -7.21 -3.40
N PRO A 78 -12.07 -8.10 -4.37
CA PRO A 78 -12.25 -9.52 -4.10
C PRO A 78 -10.90 -10.24 -3.92
N ALA A 79 -10.84 -11.19 -2.98
CA ALA A 79 -9.86 -12.28 -2.95
C ALA A 79 -10.55 -13.64 -2.82
N GLN A 80 -9.76 -14.71 -2.94
CA GLN A 80 -10.25 -16.09 -2.90
C GLN A 80 -11.38 -16.31 -3.92
N THR A 81 -11.22 -15.83 -5.15
CA THR A 81 -12.28 -15.83 -6.18
C THR A 81 -12.67 -17.22 -6.70
N GLU A 82 -12.09 -18.29 -6.16
CA GLU A 82 -12.39 -19.68 -6.52
C GLU A 82 -13.58 -20.27 -5.72
N VAL A 83 -14.08 -19.56 -4.70
CA VAL A 83 -15.26 -19.95 -3.91
C VAL A 83 -16.51 -19.16 -4.31
N ASP A 84 -17.70 -19.72 -4.04
CA ASP A 84 -18.99 -19.12 -4.40
C ASP A 84 -19.22 -17.72 -3.79
N ASP A 85 -18.66 -17.48 -2.60
CA ASP A 85 -18.66 -16.17 -1.93
C ASP A 85 -17.22 -15.65 -1.78
N PRO A 86 -16.72 -14.82 -2.72
CA PRO A 86 -15.38 -14.27 -2.63
C PRO A 86 -15.25 -13.34 -1.42
N LEU A 87 -14.10 -13.37 -0.77
CA LEU A 87 -13.79 -12.47 0.33
C LEU A 87 -13.62 -11.05 -0.22
N MET A 88 -14.53 -10.14 0.15
CA MET A 88 -14.42 -8.72 -0.18
C MET A 88 -13.73 -7.99 0.97
N SER A 89 -12.63 -7.28 0.70
CA SER A 89 -11.90 -6.56 1.75
C SER A 89 -11.25 -5.29 1.22
N PRO A 90 -11.01 -4.28 2.08
CA PRO A 90 -10.43 -3.02 1.65
C PRO A 90 -8.94 -3.20 1.28
N VAL A 91 -8.52 -2.47 0.25
CA VAL A 91 -7.13 -2.25 -0.15
C VAL A 91 -6.92 -0.75 -0.29
N THR A 92 -5.93 -0.23 0.42
CA THR A 92 -5.54 1.18 0.35
C THR A 92 -4.41 1.34 -0.64
N PHE A 93 -4.57 2.30 -1.55
CA PHE A 93 -3.55 2.82 -2.44
C PHE A 93 -3.10 4.18 -1.90
N VAL A 94 -1.81 4.33 -1.64
CA VAL A 94 -1.20 5.61 -1.25
C VAL A 94 -0.24 6.02 -2.36
N LEU A 95 -0.46 7.19 -2.96
CA LEU A 95 0.42 7.77 -3.96
C LEU A 95 1.15 8.96 -3.33
N ALA A 96 2.42 8.74 -2.98
CA ALA A 96 3.31 9.75 -2.40
C ALA A 96 4.38 10.14 -3.44
N GLY A 97 4.22 11.32 -4.04
CA GLY A 97 5.06 11.75 -5.17
C GLY A 97 4.92 10.80 -6.36
N THR A 98 5.99 10.09 -6.71
CA THR A 98 6.02 9.11 -7.81
C THR A 98 5.99 7.66 -7.31
N ARG A 99 5.73 7.43 -6.02
CA ARG A 99 5.76 6.12 -5.38
C ARG A 99 4.35 5.67 -5.03
N LEU A 100 3.99 4.46 -5.47
CA LEU A 100 2.74 3.80 -5.11
C LEU A 100 2.96 2.86 -3.94
N ILE A 101 2.05 2.87 -2.98
CA ILE A 101 2.03 1.92 -1.88
C ILE A 101 0.67 1.25 -1.89
N THR A 102 0.64 -0.07 -1.74
CA THR A 102 -0.59 -0.83 -1.54
C THR A 102 -0.58 -1.48 -0.18
N VAL A 103 -1.68 -1.36 0.57
CA VAL A 103 -1.83 -1.96 1.90
C VAL A 103 -3.06 -2.86 1.91
N ARG A 104 -2.89 -4.10 2.32
CA ARG A 104 -3.95 -5.12 2.31
C ARG A 104 -3.72 -6.21 3.35
N TYR A 105 -4.82 -6.78 3.82
CA TYR A 105 -4.85 -7.85 4.84
C TYR A 105 -5.43 -9.18 4.31
N HIS A 106 -5.60 -9.29 2.99
CA HIS A 106 -6.10 -10.46 2.26
C HIS A 106 -5.30 -10.68 0.96
#